data_AF-A0A1W9YX08-F1
#
_entry.id   AF-A0A1W9YX08-F1
#
_cell.length_a   1.000
_cell.length_b   1.000
_cell.length_c   1.000
_cell.angle_alpha   90.00
_cell.angle_beta   90.00
_cell.angle_gamma   90.00
#
_symmetry.space_group_name_H-M   'P 1'
#
loop_
_entity.id
_entity.type
_entity.pdbx_description
1 polymer ?
#
loop_
_entity_poly.entity_id
_entity_poly.type
_entity_poly.pdbx_seq_one_letter_code
_entity_poly.pdbx_strand_id
1 'polypeptide(L)'
;MSAEIGRVVAGLLGATAGLLWVLCLYLVARSGFTGDPAIDPHGYALMFGTVVGLLAGLLFAVVLPAAFPAGTRRRASRVCVGGYLAVTIGLYTALYLH
;
A
#
# COMPACT_ATOMS: atom_id res chain seq x y z
N MET A 1 13.02 -25.19 -0.57
CA MET A 1 11.78 -24.63 -1.14
C MET A 1 12.01 -24.41 -2.63
N SER A 2 11.11 -24.88 -3.51
CA SER A 2 11.31 -24.72 -4.96
C SER A 2 11.14 -23.25 -5.37
N ALA A 3 11.80 -22.84 -6.46
CA ALA A 3 11.73 -21.48 -6.98
C ALA A 3 10.30 -21.06 -7.42
N GLU A 4 9.43 -22.03 -7.69
CA GLU A 4 8.01 -21.80 -8.00
C GLU A 4 7.21 -21.49 -6.75
N ILE A 5 7.36 -22.30 -5.70
CA ILE A 5 6.69 -22.07 -4.41
C ILE A 5 7.06 -20.69 -3.87
N GLY A 6 8.34 -20.33 -3.93
CA GLY A 6 8.80 -19.00 -3.49
C GLY A 6 8.13 -17.85 -4.24
N ARG A 7 7.90 -18.00 -5.56
CA ARG A 7 7.22 -16.98 -6.37
C ARG A 7 5.74 -16.88 -6.03
N VAL A 8 5.05 -18.01 -5.82
CA VAL A 8 3.63 -18.02 -5.42
C VAL A 8 3.45 -17.37 -4.05
N VAL A 9 4.29 -17.73 -3.07
CA VAL A 9 4.25 -17.14 -1.72
C VAL A 9 4.49 -15.64 -1.78
N ALA A 10 5.51 -15.19 -2.53
CA ALA A 10 5.76 -13.76 -2.73
C ALA A 10 4.58 -13.04 -3.39
N GLY A 11 3.93 -13.69 -4.37
CA GLY A 11 2.74 -13.17 -5.03
C GLY A 11 1.59 -12.97 -4.05
N LEU A 12 1.27 -13.98 -3.25
CA LEU A 12 0.18 -13.94 -2.27
C LEU A 12 0.44 -12.91 -1.17
N LEU A 13 1.64 -12.90 -0.59
CA LEU A 13 2.00 -11.95 0.47
C LEU A 13 2.03 -10.53 -0.07
N GLY A 14 2.67 -10.31 -1.22
CA GLY A 14 2.74 -9.01 -1.87
C GLY A 14 1.35 -8.47 -2.22
N ALA A 15 0.50 -9.28 -2.86
CA ALA A 15 -0.84 -8.87 -3.27
C ALA A 15 -1.74 -8.58 -2.06
N THR A 16 -1.71 -9.43 -1.03
CA THR A 16 -2.48 -9.20 0.20
C THR A 16 -2.03 -7.92 0.91
N ALA A 17 -0.73 -7.68 0.99
CA ALA A 17 -0.19 -6.44 1.54
C ALA A 17 -0.61 -5.21 0.71
N GLY A 18 -0.64 -5.33 -0.62
CA GLY A 18 -1.11 -4.28 -1.51
C GLY A 18 -2.59 -3.95 -1.32
N LEU A 19 -3.42 -4.98 -1.14
CA LEU A 19 -4.84 -4.81 -0.85
C LEU A 19 -5.06 -4.11 0.49
N LEU A 20 -4.35 -4.54 1.54
CA LEU A 20 -4.41 -3.91 2.85
C LEU A 20 -3.97 -2.45 2.78
N TRP A 21 -2.88 -2.15 2.05
CA TRP A 21 -2.42 -0.79 1.82
C TRP A 21 -3.50 0.09 1.20
N VAL A 22 -4.11 -0.35 0.09
CA VAL A 22 -5.18 0.41 -0.59
C VAL A 22 -6.39 0.60 0.33
N LEU A 23 -6.78 -0.42 1.09
CA LEU A 23 -7.87 -0.31 2.06
C LEU A 23 -7.57 0.74 3.13
N CYS A 24 -6.35 0.75 3.69
CA CYS A 24 -5.91 1.77 4.64
C CYS A 24 -5.94 3.18 4.03
N LEU A 25 -5.44 3.35 2.81
CA LEU A 25 -5.49 4.64 2.11
C LEU A 25 -6.92 5.12 1.88
N TYR A 26 -7.85 4.22 1.56
CA TYR A 26 -9.27 4.55 1.45
C TYR A 26 -9.84 5.04 2.79
N LEU A 27 -9.51 4.38 3.90
CA LEU A 27 -9.97 4.81 5.24
C LEU A 27 -9.41 6.18 5.62
N VAL A 28 -8.11 6.42 5.35
CA VAL A 28 -7.45 7.72 5.55
C VAL A 28 -8.13 8.80 4.71
N ALA A 29 -8.37 8.54 3.42
CA ALA A 29 -9.05 9.46 2.51
C ALA A 29 -10.48 9.76 2.98
N ARG A 30 -11.25 8.73 3.35
CA ARG A 30 -12.62 8.88 3.83
C ARG A 30 -12.70 9.72 5.10
N SER A 31 -11.80 9.48 6.06
CA SER A 31 -11.73 10.26 7.30
C SER A 31 -11.29 11.71 7.02
N GLY A 32 -10.19 11.88 6.28
CA GLY A 32 -9.60 13.20 6.03
C GLY A 32 -10.44 14.13 5.16
N PHE A 33 -11.05 13.63 4.08
CA PHE A 33 -11.82 14.49 3.17
C PHE A 33 -13.24 14.80 3.64
N THR A 34 -13.86 13.96 4.50
CA THR A 34 -15.24 14.23 4.94
C THR A 34 -15.29 15.30 6.02
N GLY A 35 -14.34 15.30 6.96
CA GLY A 35 -14.34 16.20 8.11
C GLY A 35 -15.51 15.99 9.10
N ASP A 36 -16.36 14.99 8.86
CA ASP A 36 -17.49 14.64 9.72
C ASP A 36 -17.00 13.84 10.95
N PRO A 37 -17.14 14.39 12.17
CA PRO A 37 -16.75 13.70 13.39
C PRO A 37 -17.50 12.40 13.63
N ALA A 38 -18.66 12.17 12.99
CA ALA A 38 -19.39 10.91 13.12
C ALA A 38 -18.70 9.73 12.40
N ILE A 39 -17.86 10.00 11.39
CA ILE A 39 -17.17 8.96 10.62
C ILE A 39 -15.90 8.48 11.32
N ASP A 40 -15.14 9.41 11.91
CA ASP A 40 -13.91 9.11 12.64
C ASP A 40 -13.74 10.05 13.84
N PRO A 41 -14.52 9.86 14.92
CA PRO A 41 -14.58 10.80 16.05
C PRO A 41 -13.24 11.02 16.74
N HIS A 42 -12.35 10.04 16.65
CA HIS A 42 -11.06 10.01 17.34
C HIS A 42 -9.87 10.18 16.40
N GLY A 43 -10.09 10.25 15.08
CA GLY A 43 -9.01 10.28 14.09
C GLY A 43 -8.24 8.96 13.97
N TYR A 44 -8.83 7.83 14.40
CA TYR A 44 -8.16 6.53 14.38
C TYR A 44 -7.91 6.02 12.97
N ALA A 45 -8.82 6.31 12.03
CA ALA A 45 -8.60 5.94 10.65
C ALA A 45 -7.41 6.73 10.06
N LEU A 46 -7.25 8.01 10.42
CA LEU A 46 -6.07 8.79 10.03
C LEU A 46 -4.79 8.25 10.67
N MET A 47 -4.75 8.05 11.99
CA MET A 47 -3.52 7.61 12.68
C MET A 47 -3.12 6.18 12.30
N PHE A 48 -4.02 5.21 12.52
CA PHE A 48 -3.70 3.80 12.28
C PHE A 48 -3.73 3.44 10.80
N GLY A 49 -4.64 4.01 10.02
CA GLY A 49 -4.65 3.82 8.58
C GLY A 49 -3.35 4.32 7.92
N THR A 50 -2.79 5.43 8.40
CA THR A 50 -1.49 5.91 7.92
C THR A 50 -0.38 4.93 8.25
N VAL A 51 -0.19 4.59 9.53
CA VAL A 51 0.93 3.74 9.96
C VAL A 51 0.85 2.35 9.34
N VAL A 52 -0.32 1.69 9.44
CA VAL A 52 -0.53 0.35 8.89
C VAL A 52 -0.44 0.38 7.36
N GLY A 53 -1.02 1.40 6.72
CA GLY A 53 -0.98 1.56 5.27
C GLY A 53 0.44 1.70 4.73
N LEU A 54 1.29 2.55 5.35
CA LEU A 54 2.68 2.72 4.92
C LEU A 54 3.49 1.42 5.04
N LEU A 55 3.33 0.69 6.15
CA LEU A 55 4.00 -0.59 6.35
C LEU A 55 3.53 -1.65 5.35
N ALA A 56 2.22 -1.75 5.13
CA ALA A 56 1.64 -2.68 4.16
C ALA A 56 2.06 -2.34 2.72
N GLY A 57 2.09 -1.05 2.37
CA GLY A 57 2.50 -0.58 1.04
C GLY A 57 3.98 -0.82 0.76
N LEU A 58 4.84 -0.61 1.77
CA LEU A 58 6.26 -0.97 1.68
C LEU A 58 6.45 -2.48 1.52
N LEU A 59 5.72 -3.30 2.28
CA LEU A 59 5.76 -4.75 2.15
C LEU A 59 5.32 -5.19 0.75
N PHE A 60 4.24 -4.63 0.21
CA PHE A 60 3.83 -4.83 -1.19
C PHE A 60 4.95 -4.46 -2.17
N ALA A 61 5.54 -3.28 -2.02
CA ALA A 61 6.53 -2.75 -2.95
C ALA A 61 7.81 -3.60 -3.02
N VAL A 62 8.19 -4.22 -1.90
CA VAL A 62 9.39 -5.04 -1.77
C VAL A 62 9.12 -6.51 -2.12
N VAL A 63 8.01 -7.08 -1.66
CA VAL A 63 7.75 -8.53 -1.75
C VAL A 63 7.15 -8.92 -3.09
N LEU A 64 6.21 -8.15 -3.64
CA LEU A 64 5.52 -8.52 -4.88
C LEU A 64 6.47 -8.73 -6.08
N PRO A 65 7.54 -7.92 -6.28
CA PRO A 65 8.48 -8.14 -7.38
C PRO A 65 9.15 -9.53 -7.35
N ALA A 66 9.30 -10.16 -6.18
CA ALA A 66 9.89 -11.49 -6.07
C ALA A 66 9.02 -12.59 -6.70
N ALA A 67 7.72 -12.34 -6.91
CA ALA A 67 6.83 -13.23 -7.65
C ALA A 67 7.19 -13.36 -9.13
N PHE A 68 7.90 -12.36 -9.69
CA PHE A 68 8.23 -12.31 -11.11
C PHE A 68 9.55 -13.03 -11.45
N PRO A 69 9.68 -13.53 -12.69
CA PRO A 69 10.95 -14.05 -13.23
C PRO A 69 12.09 -13.02 -13.16
N ALA A 70 13.34 -13.50 -13.10
CA ALA A 70 14.52 -12.64 -12.92
C ALA A 70 14.62 -11.52 -13.99
N GLY A 71 14.28 -11.82 -15.25
CA GLY A 71 14.35 -10.85 -16.35
C GLY A 71 13.37 -9.67 -16.23
N THR A 72 12.24 -9.85 -15.54
CA THR A 72 11.21 -8.79 -15.39
C THR A 72 11.14 -8.22 -13.97
N ARG A 73 11.78 -8.87 -12.98
CA ARG A 73 11.77 -8.47 -11.57
C ARG A 73 12.19 -7.01 -11.34
N ARG A 74 13.21 -6.53 -12.03
CA ARG A 74 13.66 -5.12 -11.89
C ARG A 74 12.62 -4.12 -12.37
N ARG A 75 11.91 -4.43 -13.46
CA ARG A 75 10.80 -3.62 -13.96
C ARG A 75 9.63 -3.66 -12.97
N ALA A 76 9.27 -4.85 -12.50
CA ALA A 76 8.22 -5.02 -11.49
C ALA A 76 8.52 -4.22 -10.21
N SER A 77 9.76 -4.25 -9.72
CA SER A 77 10.19 -3.47 -8.55
C SER A 77 10.02 -1.97 -8.76
N ARG A 78 10.44 -1.43 -9.91
CA ARG A 78 10.24 -0.01 -10.22
C ARG A 78 8.76 0.37 -10.28
N VAL A 79 7.91 -0.48 -10.85
CA VAL A 79 6.47 -0.25 -10.93
C VAL A 79 5.84 -0.28 -9.53
N CYS A 80 6.17 -1.27 -8.70
CA CYS A 80 5.59 -1.39 -7.37
C CYS A 80 6.04 -0.25 -6.45
N VAL A 81 7.33 0.09 -6.45
CA VAL A 81 7.86 1.23 -5.67
C VAL A 81 7.31 2.55 -6.20
N GLY A 82 7.32 2.75 -7.52
CA GLY A 82 6.77 3.96 -8.14
C GLY A 82 5.28 4.14 -7.85
N GLY A 83 4.49 3.06 -7.95
CA GLY A 83 3.06 3.07 -7.63
C GLY A 83 2.82 3.34 -6.14
N TYR A 84 3.57 2.69 -5.26
CA TYR A 84 3.52 2.93 -3.81
C TYR A 84 3.77 4.40 -3.48
N LEU A 85 4.89 4.96 -3.97
CA LEU A 85 5.25 6.35 -3.71
C LEU A 85 4.24 7.31 -4.33
N ALA A 86 3.89 7.14 -5.61
CA ALA A 86 3.01 8.06 -6.32
C ALA A 86 1.62 8.14 -5.68
N VAL A 87 1.01 7.00 -5.35
CA VAL A 87 -0.33 6.96 -4.76
C VAL A 87 -0.30 7.47 -3.31
N THR A 88 0.69 7.05 -2.52
CA THR A 88 0.82 7.47 -1.12
C THR A 88 1.09 8.96 -1.00
N ILE A 89 2.08 9.48 -1.73
CA ILE A 89 2.39 10.91 -1.76
C ILE A 89 1.20 11.68 -2.32
N GLY A 90 0.61 11.22 -3.43
CA GLY A 90 -0.56 11.86 -4.04
C GLY A 90 -1.71 12.03 -3.05
N LEU A 91 -2.04 11.00 -2.26
CA LEU A 91 -3.08 11.09 -1.24
C LEU A 91 -2.72 12.11 -0.16
N TYR A 92 -1.53 12.04 0.43
CA TYR A 92 -1.17 12.95 1.53
C TYR A 92 -0.97 14.38 1.07
N THR A 93 -0.48 14.61 -0.15
CA THR A 93 -0.45 15.93 -0.76
C THR A 93 -1.88 16.45 -0.97
N ALA A 94 -2.80 15.63 -1.48
CA ALA A 94 -4.19 16.03 -1.64
C ALA A 94 -4.86 16.37 -0.30
N LEU A 95 -4.60 15.58 0.75
CA LEU A 95 -5.12 15.85 2.10
C LEU A 95 -4.51 17.10 2.75
N TYR A 96 -3.23 17.39 2.48
CA TYR A 96 -2.57 18.57 3.01
C TYR A 96 -3.02 19.88 2.34
N LEU A 97 -3.37 19.81 1.06
CA LEU A 97 -3.81 20.96 0.27
C LEU A 97 -5.34 21.22 0.35
N HIS A 98 -6.09 20.29 0.92
CA HIS A 98 -7.52 20.38 1.15
C HIS A 98 -7.80 21.10 2.48
#